data_AF-A0AA39D9N0-F1
#
_entry.id   AF-A0AA39D9N0-F1
#
_cell.length_a   1.000
_cell.length_b   1.000
_cell.length_c   1.000
_cell.angle_alpha   90.00
_cell.angle_beta   90.00
_cell.angle_gamma   90.00
#
_symmetry.space_group_name_H-M   'P 1'
#
loop_
_entity.id
_entity.type
_entity.pdbx_description
1 polymer ?
#
loop_
_entity_poly.entity_id
_entity_poly.type
_entity_poly.pdbx_seq_one_letter_code
_entity_poly.pdbx_strand_id
1 'polypeptide(L)'
;MDEVESPVRLDGEEPEVDCQIPLKGMVFMSEMDAEKFYCHYAEKIGFKVRKGKVQRLSNGNIKRRFFLCSCEGFRAKNQSNQTKNKYQRKETRTGCNAHVQVTLENGQWVITELNLEHNHDLESRNQRSNKNILDRDKLRLGVFSRNIRSKHLFEPVESQVTDSKRAEEEVKLPITSHAQLIPGFKFFD
;
A
#
# COMPACT_ATOMS: atom_id res chain seq x y z
N MET A 1 -21.26 7.05 66.21
CA MET A 1 -21.96 5.75 66.21
C MET A 1 -23.05 5.86 65.16
N ASP A 2 -22.88 5.43 63.92
CA ASP A 2 -21.80 4.65 63.32
C ASP A 2 -21.62 5.10 61.87
N GLU A 3 -20.36 5.21 61.46
CA GLU A 3 -19.97 5.32 60.06
C GLU A 3 -20.37 4.02 59.36
N VAL A 4 -21.29 4.08 58.38
CA VAL A 4 -21.49 2.96 57.46
C VAL A 4 -20.59 3.19 56.25
N GLU A 5 -19.47 2.48 56.28
CA GLU A 5 -18.47 2.45 55.22
C GLU A 5 -18.93 1.50 54.10
N SER A 6 -18.84 1.99 52.85
CA SER A 6 -18.66 1.23 51.59
C SER A 6 -19.86 0.44 50.99
N PRO A 7 -19.95 0.32 49.64
CA PRO A 7 -18.92 -0.36 48.86
C PRO A 7 -18.28 0.49 47.75
N VAL A 8 -16.95 0.41 47.76
CA VAL A 8 -16.04 0.68 46.65
C VAL A 8 -16.60 0.07 45.36
N ARG A 9 -16.80 0.91 44.34
CA ARG A 9 -17.14 0.43 43.00
C ARG A 9 -15.91 -0.31 42.48
N LEU A 10 -16.04 -1.63 42.36
CA LEU A 10 -15.05 -2.51 41.74
C LEU A 10 -14.60 -1.90 40.41
N ASP A 11 -13.30 -1.69 40.29
CA ASP A 11 -12.65 -1.33 39.05
C ASP A 11 -13.16 -2.27 37.95
N GLY A 12 -13.68 -1.67 36.89
CA GLY A 12 -14.14 -2.41 35.71
C GLY A 12 -12.96 -3.20 35.16
N GLU A 13 -12.93 -4.49 35.48
CA GLU A 13 -12.20 -5.48 34.73
C GLU A 13 -12.84 -5.48 33.33
N GLU A 14 -12.29 -4.63 32.45
CA GLU A 14 -12.54 -4.72 31.01
C GLU A 14 -12.36 -6.19 30.62
N PRO A 15 -13.38 -6.84 30.05
CA PRO A 15 -13.28 -8.26 29.75
C PRO A 15 -12.06 -8.45 28.87
N GLU A 16 -11.10 -9.25 29.34
CA GLU A 16 -9.98 -9.69 28.54
C GLU A 16 -10.56 -10.32 27.28
N VAL A 17 -10.59 -9.55 26.19
CA VAL A 17 -11.19 -10.01 24.94
C VAL A 17 -10.28 -11.13 24.46
N ASP A 18 -10.70 -12.36 24.69
CA ASP A 18 -9.99 -13.54 24.24
C ASP A 18 -9.60 -13.35 22.78
N CYS A 19 -8.30 -13.39 22.51
CA CYS A 19 -7.76 -13.19 21.19
C CYS A 19 -8.04 -14.46 20.38
N GLN A 20 -9.24 -14.60 19.82
CA GLN A 20 -9.59 -15.77 19.02
C GLN A 20 -8.60 -15.94 17.86
N ILE A 21 -7.85 -17.03 17.91
CA ILE A 21 -6.91 -17.44 16.87
C ILE A 21 -7.73 -17.85 15.63
N PRO A 22 -7.39 -17.38 14.41
CA PRO A 22 -8.06 -17.83 13.19
C PRO A 22 -7.91 -19.33 13.00
N LEU A 23 -9.04 -20.03 12.88
CA LEU A 23 -9.10 -21.48 12.66
C LEU A 23 -9.83 -21.79 11.35
N LYS A 24 -9.41 -22.89 10.72
CA LYS A 24 -10.08 -23.40 9.54
C LYS A 24 -11.49 -23.86 9.91
N GLY A 25 -12.48 -23.50 9.11
CA GLY A 25 -13.90 -23.80 9.35
C GLY A 25 -14.66 -22.72 10.12
N MET A 26 -14.01 -21.66 10.61
CA MET A 26 -14.74 -20.53 11.20
C MET A 26 -15.66 -19.87 10.18
N VAL A 27 -16.87 -19.51 10.62
CA VAL A 27 -17.97 -19.06 9.78
C VAL A 27 -18.33 -17.61 10.10
N PHE A 28 -18.61 -16.82 9.07
CA PHE A 28 -19.01 -15.43 9.14
C PHE A 28 -20.24 -15.17 8.27
N MET A 29 -21.07 -14.21 8.69
CA MET A 29 -22.27 -13.82 7.93
C MET A 29 -21.91 -12.97 6.70
N SER A 30 -20.82 -12.21 6.76
CA SER A 30 -20.37 -11.35 5.65
C SER A 30 -18.85 -11.38 5.44
N GLU A 31 -18.41 -10.99 4.25
CA GLU A 31 -16.99 -10.77 3.93
C GLU A 31 -16.36 -9.75 4.89
N MET A 32 -17.13 -8.73 5.27
CA MET A 32 -16.68 -7.65 6.15
C MET A 32 -16.46 -8.13 7.58
N ASP A 33 -17.28 -9.08 8.07
CA ASP A 33 -17.11 -9.64 9.41
C ASP A 33 -15.84 -10.49 9.49
N ALA A 34 -15.58 -11.29 8.44
CA ALA A 34 -14.33 -12.03 8.32
C ALA A 34 -13.11 -11.08 8.24
N GLU A 35 -13.23 -9.96 7.53
CA GLU A 35 -12.19 -8.92 7.48
C GLU A 35 -11.92 -8.35 8.87
N LYS A 36 -12.97 -7.90 9.57
CA LYS A 36 -12.86 -7.30 10.91
C LYS A 36 -12.22 -8.27 11.90
N PHE A 37 -12.66 -9.53 11.88
CA PHE A 37 -12.09 -10.59 12.71
C PHE A 37 -10.58 -10.73 12.49
N TYR A 38 -10.14 -10.83 11.23
CA TYR A 38 -8.71 -11.00 10.94
C TYR A 38 -7.90 -9.73 11.21
N CYS A 39 -8.48 -8.55 11.01
CA CYS A 39 -7.87 -7.27 11.41
C CYS A 39 -7.66 -7.20 12.92
N HIS A 40 -8.64 -7.60 13.72
CA HIS A 40 -8.53 -7.65 15.19
C HIS A 40 -7.42 -8.60 15.64
N TYR A 41 -7.35 -9.79 15.03
CA TYR A 41 -6.24 -10.72 15.24
C TYR A 41 -4.89 -10.08 14.89
N ALA A 42 -4.78 -9.47 13.70
CA ALA A 42 -3.54 -8.85 13.24
C ALA A 42 -3.08 -7.70 14.14
N GLU A 43 -4.02 -6.90 14.64
CA GLU A 43 -3.74 -5.81 15.56
C GLU A 43 -3.11 -6.30 16.86
N LYS A 44 -3.61 -7.41 17.39
CA LYS A 44 -3.09 -8.06 18.61
C LYS A 44 -1.73 -8.71 18.39
N ILE A 45 -1.56 -9.41 17.27
CA ILE A 45 -0.31 -10.11 16.94
C ILE A 45 0.81 -9.15 16.53
N GLY A 46 0.48 -8.02 15.88
CA GLY A 46 1.48 -6.99 15.57
C GLY A 46 1.72 -6.74 14.08
N PHE A 47 0.77 -7.05 13.21
CA PHE A 47 0.89 -6.78 11.77
C PHE A 47 -0.33 -6.06 11.20
N LYS A 48 -0.24 -5.65 9.94
CA LYS A 48 -1.34 -4.99 9.22
C LYS A 48 -1.90 -5.93 8.16
N VAL A 49 -3.21 -5.90 7.98
CA VAL A 49 -3.91 -6.70 6.96
C VAL A 49 -4.05 -5.89 5.67
N ARG A 50 -3.86 -6.57 4.54
CA ARG A 50 -4.10 -6.06 3.19
C ARG A 50 -5.15 -6.93 2.50
N LYS A 51 -6.08 -6.29 1.80
CA LYS A 51 -7.01 -6.98 0.90
C LYS A 51 -6.27 -7.59 -0.28
N GLY A 52 -6.34 -8.91 -0.39
CA GLY A 52 -5.69 -9.71 -1.43
C GLY A 52 -6.56 -9.96 -2.65
N LYS A 53 -6.21 -11.03 -3.38
CA LYS A 53 -6.93 -11.48 -4.57
C LYS A 53 -8.39 -11.81 -4.26
N VAL A 54 -9.23 -11.60 -5.26
CA VAL A 54 -10.66 -11.93 -5.24
C VAL A 54 -10.92 -12.92 -6.36
N GLN A 55 -11.60 -14.02 -6.07
CA GLN A 55 -12.15 -14.91 -7.10
C GLN A 55 -13.66 -14.69 -7.15
N ARG A 56 -14.18 -14.45 -8.35
CA ARG A 56 -15.60 -14.19 -8.61
C ARG A 56 -16.24 -15.34 -9.36
N LEU A 57 -17.52 -15.55 -9.13
CA LEU A 57 -18.38 -16.41 -9.94
C LEU A 57 -18.70 -15.72 -11.28
N SER A 58 -19.28 -16.48 -12.22
CA SER A 58 -19.74 -15.96 -13.51
C SER A 58 -20.76 -14.81 -13.39
N ASN A 59 -21.56 -14.80 -12.33
CA ASN A 59 -22.51 -13.74 -12.02
C ASN A 59 -21.87 -12.48 -11.40
N GLY A 60 -20.54 -12.43 -11.26
CA GLY A 60 -19.79 -11.29 -10.70
C GLY A 60 -19.70 -11.28 -9.17
N ASN A 61 -20.44 -12.13 -8.46
CA ASN A 61 -20.37 -12.23 -7.01
C ASN A 61 -19.04 -12.84 -6.55
N ILE A 62 -18.55 -12.41 -5.39
CA ILE A 62 -17.30 -12.92 -4.84
C ILE A 62 -17.52 -14.33 -4.29
N LYS A 63 -16.72 -15.29 -4.77
CA LYS A 63 -16.67 -16.67 -4.25
C LYS A 63 -15.57 -16.84 -3.21
N ARG A 64 -14.40 -16.23 -3.43
CA ARG A 64 -13.24 -16.34 -2.53
C ARG A 64 -12.55 -15.00 -2.34
N ARG A 65 -12.10 -14.73 -1.12
CA ARG A 65 -11.34 -13.54 -0.75
C ARG A 65 -10.12 -13.92 0.06
N PHE A 66 -9.00 -13.25 -0.22
CA PHE A 66 -7.79 -13.33 0.59
C PHE A 66 -7.61 -12.08 1.45
N PHE A 67 -7.25 -12.27 2.70
CA PHE A 67 -6.71 -11.26 3.61
C PHE A 67 -5.25 -11.60 3.90
N LEU A 68 -4.35 -10.71 3.52
CA LEU A 68 -2.91 -10.97 3.47
C LEU A 68 -2.19 -10.11 4.49
N CYS A 69 -1.01 -10.55 4.94
CA CYS A 69 -0.09 -9.65 5.63
C CYS A 69 0.30 -8.45 4.73
N SER A 70 0.52 -7.27 5.31
CA SER A 70 1.04 -6.11 4.60
C SER A 70 2.41 -6.34 3.97
N CYS A 71 3.19 -7.25 4.56
CA CYS A 71 4.51 -7.65 4.08
C CYS A 71 4.48 -8.81 3.08
N GLU A 72 3.29 -9.23 2.62
CA GLU A 72 3.14 -10.38 1.72
C GLU A 72 3.78 -10.15 0.35
N GLY A 73 4.42 -11.20 -0.16
CA GLY A 73 4.98 -11.25 -1.51
C GLY A 73 6.16 -10.30 -1.73
N PHE A 74 6.50 -10.05 -2.99
CA PHE A 74 7.54 -9.11 -3.39
C PHE A 74 6.99 -8.09 -4.39
N ARG A 75 7.44 -6.84 -4.29
CA ARG A 75 7.08 -5.83 -5.29
C ARG A 75 7.83 -6.11 -6.60
N ALA A 76 7.11 -6.04 -7.72
CA ALA A 76 7.73 -6.10 -9.03
C ALA A 76 8.73 -4.95 -9.19
N LYS A 77 9.98 -5.29 -9.55
CA LYS A 77 11.01 -4.31 -9.90
C LYS A 77 10.68 -3.76 -11.29
N ASN A 78 9.85 -2.73 -11.38
CA ASN A 78 9.60 -2.05 -12.66
C ASN A 78 10.89 -1.37 -13.12
N GLN A 79 11.55 -1.95 -14.11
CA GLN A 79 12.80 -1.42 -14.70
C GLN A 79 12.60 -0.02 -15.33
N SER A 80 11.36 0.35 -15.69
CA SER A 80 11.02 1.62 -16.34
C SER A 80 10.94 2.84 -15.40
N ASN A 81 10.93 2.65 -14.07
CA ASN A 81 10.88 3.73 -13.07
C ASN A 81 12.24 3.99 -12.39
N GLN A 82 13.35 3.61 -13.05
CA GLN A 82 14.70 3.99 -12.62
C GLN A 82 14.98 5.50 -12.76
N THR A 83 14.05 6.27 -13.32
CA THR A 83 14.02 7.73 -13.19
C THR A 83 13.60 8.11 -11.77
N LYS A 84 14.56 8.01 -10.84
CA LYS A 84 14.70 8.73 -9.56
C LYS A 84 13.47 9.49 -9.07
N ASN A 85 12.35 8.80 -8.83
CA ASN A 85 11.20 9.42 -8.22
C ASN A 85 11.50 9.52 -6.73
N LYS A 86 11.83 10.75 -6.26
CA LYS A 86 12.23 11.07 -4.87
C LYS A 86 11.20 10.59 -3.81
N TYR A 87 10.01 10.18 -4.25
CA TYR A 87 8.87 9.72 -3.46
C TYR A 87 8.56 8.21 -3.55
N GLN A 88 9.50 7.36 -3.99
CA GLN A 88 9.26 5.92 -3.95
C GLN A 88 9.08 5.44 -2.51
N ARG A 89 7.86 4.99 -2.19
CA ARG A 89 7.52 4.38 -0.89
C ARG A 89 8.51 3.25 -0.60
N LYS A 90 9.11 3.27 0.60
CA LYS A 90 10.01 2.22 1.10
C LYS A 90 9.38 0.84 0.85
N GLU A 91 10.20 -0.11 0.42
CA GLU A 91 9.76 -1.49 0.24
C GLU A 91 9.35 -2.06 1.59
N THR A 92 8.14 -2.61 1.65
CA THR A 92 7.56 -3.16 2.90
C THR A 92 7.23 -4.64 2.75
N ARG A 93 7.33 -5.21 1.55
CA ARG A 93 6.99 -6.60 1.26
C ARG A 93 8.26 -7.45 1.32
N THR A 94 8.27 -8.42 2.23
CA THR A 94 9.43 -9.25 2.59
C THR A 94 9.30 -10.69 2.07
N GLY A 95 8.29 -10.98 1.26
CA GLY A 95 7.94 -12.35 0.87
C GLY A 95 7.13 -13.10 1.92
N CYS A 96 6.48 -12.39 2.86
CA CYS A 96 5.63 -13.04 3.86
C CYS A 96 4.52 -13.85 3.18
N ASN A 97 4.16 -15.00 3.73
CA ASN A 97 3.08 -15.84 3.23
C ASN A 97 1.86 -15.91 4.17
N ALA A 98 1.88 -15.13 5.27
CA ALA A 98 0.77 -15.11 6.21
C ALA A 98 -0.50 -14.57 5.55
N HIS A 99 -1.58 -15.37 5.62
CA HIS A 99 -2.86 -15.04 5.03
C HIS A 99 -4.02 -15.83 5.65
N VAL A 100 -5.23 -15.33 5.41
CA VAL A 100 -6.49 -16.05 5.58
C VAL A 100 -7.26 -16.00 4.26
N GLN A 101 -7.72 -17.15 3.79
CA GLN A 101 -8.64 -17.30 2.68
C GLN A 101 -10.03 -17.62 3.21
N VAL A 102 -11.01 -16.82 2.81
CA VAL A 102 -12.42 -17.11 3.03
C VAL A 102 -13.13 -17.46 1.73
N THR A 103 -14.03 -18.44 1.79
CA THR A 103 -14.85 -18.89 0.67
C THR A 103 -16.32 -18.79 1.04
N LEU A 104 -17.15 -18.31 0.11
CA LEU A 104 -18.59 -18.29 0.25
C LEU A 104 -19.14 -19.71 0.01
N GLU A 105 -19.67 -20.35 1.04
CA GLU A 105 -20.24 -21.69 1.04
C GLU A 105 -21.65 -21.63 1.63
N ASN A 106 -22.66 -22.09 0.88
CA ASN A 106 -24.07 -22.10 1.32
C ASN A 106 -24.58 -20.77 1.89
N GLY A 107 -24.11 -19.64 1.32
CA GLY A 107 -24.49 -18.29 1.76
C GLY A 107 -23.69 -17.75 2.95
N GLN A 108 -22.73 -18.50 3.49
CA GLN A 108 -21.88 -18.09 4.61
C GLN A 108 -20.40 -18.04 4.20
N TRP A 109 -19.62 -17.20 4.86
CA TRP A 109 -18.19 -17.04 4.59
C TRP A 109 -17.37 -17.92 5.54
N VAL A 110 -16.63 -18.87 5.00
CA VAL A 110 -15.89 -19.86 5.79
C VAL A 110 -14.39 -19.71 5.57
N ILE A 111 -13.57 -19.78 6.63
CA ILE A 111 -12.11 -19.88 6.50
C ILE A 111 -11.76 -21.26 5.94
N THR A 112 -11.29 -21.31 4.68
CA THR A 112 -10.95 -22.58 4.03
C THR A 112 -9.45 -22.88 4.03
N GLU A 113 -8.62 -21.83 4.12
CA GLU A 113 -7.17 -21.92 4.13
C GLU A 113 -6.60 -20.75 4.95
N LEU A 114 -5.53 -21.00 5.68
CA LEU A 114 -4.82 -19.97 6.43
C LEU A 114 -3.35 -20.36 6.64
N ASN A 115 -2.50 -19.35 6.72
CA ASN A 115 -1.14 -19.44 7.18
C ASN A 115 -0.90 -18.27 8.16
N LEU A 116 -0.50 -18.57 9.39
CA LEU A 116 -0.26 -17.56 10.43
C LEU A 116 1.24 -17.30 10.66
N GLU A 117 2.12 -17.97 9.92
CA GLU A 117 3.57 -17.83 10.06
C GLU A 117 4.08 -16.58 9.34
N HIS A 118 4.83 -15.75 10.07
CA HIS A 118 5.44 -14.53 9.57
C HIS A 118 6.95 -14.70 9.40
N ASN A 119 7.49 -14.10 8.34
CA ASN A 119 8.92 -14.09 8.05
C ASN A 119 9.59 -12.74 8.39
N HIS A 120 8.90 -11.91 9.16
CA HIS A 120 9.33 -10.57 9.56
C HIS A 120 8.89 -10.31 11.00
N ASP A 121 9.53 -9.33 11.62
CA ASP A 121 9.18 -8.94 12.98
C ASP A 121 7.74 -8.43 13.05
N LEU A 122 7.06 -8.83 14.12
CA LEU A 122 5.74 -8.38 14.47
C LEU A 122 5.86 -7.18 15.42
N GLU A 123 5.25 -6.06 15.05
CA GLU A 123 5.26 -4.85 15.86
C GLU A 123 4.33 -5.04 17.05
N SER A 124 4.90 -5.42 18.21
CA SER A 124 4.14 -5.46 19.45
C SER A 124 3.49 -4.09 19.72
N ARG A 125 2.34 -4.10 20.41
CA ARG A 125 1.55 -2.90 20.74
C ARG A 125 2.41 -1.75 21.30
N ASN A 126 3.47 -2.08 22.05
CA ASN A 126 4.38 -1.12 22.68
C ASN A 126 5.34 -0.41 21.70
N GLN A 127 5.51 -0.89 20.47
CA GLN A 127 6.37 -0.24 19.47
C GLN A 127 5.62 0.73 18.53
N ARG A 128 4.28 0.73 18.55
CA ARG A 128 3.45 1.57 17.66
C ARG A 128 3.45 3.05 18.06
N SER A 129 3.60 3.35 19.36
CA SER A 129 3.64 4.72 19.90
C SER A 129 4.94 5.46 19.59
N ASN A 130 6.02 4.77 19.24
CA ASN A 130 7.36 5.37 19.10
C ASN A 130 7.77 5.69 17.65
N LYS A 131 6.97 5.34 16.64
CA LYS A 131 7.34 5.57 15.22
C LYS A 131 7.03 6.98 14.72
N ASN A 132 6.37 7.81 15.52
CA ASN A 132 6.11 9.21 15.19
C ASN A 132 7.20 10.19 15.67
N ILE A 133 8.18 9.74 16.48
CA ILE A 133 9.23 10.62 17.03
C ILE A 133 10.50 10.63 16.17
N LEU A 134 10.85 9.52 15.51
CA LEU A 134 12.12 9.38 14.76
C LEU A 134 12.17 10.05 13.37
N ASP A 135 11.08 10.64 12.89
CA ASP A 135 11.08 11.40 11.62
C ASP A 135 11.16 12.92 11.84
N ARG A 136 10.79 13.42 13.05
CA ARG A 136 10.82 14.85 13.37
C ARG A 136 12.19 15.33 13.86
N ASP A 137 12.96 14.45 14.51
CA ASP A 137 14.27 14.81 15.09
C ASP A 137 15.44 14.81 14.10
N LYS A 138 15.28 14.20 12.90
CA LYS A 138 16.27 14.29 11.82
C LYS A 138 16.35 15.67 11.17
N LEU A 139 15.29 16.47 11.28
CA LEU A 139 15.26 17.86 10.80
C LEU A 139 15.82 18.85 11.83
N ARG A 140 16.02 18.44 13.09
CA ARG A 140 16.55 19.30 14.16
C ARG A 140 18.00 19.00 14.54
N LEU A 141 18.45 17.75 14.47
CA LEU A 141 19.86 17.39 14.67
C LEU A 141 20.60 17.58 13.33
N GLY A 142 21.00 18.81 13.03
CA GLY A 142 21.76 19.19 11.83
C GLY A 142 23.15 18.57 11.73
N VAL A 143 23.25 17.24 11.72
CA VAL A 143 24.50 16.50 11.52
C VAL A 143 24.65 16.20 10.03
N PHE A 144 24.98 17.23 9.25
CA PHE A 144 25.60 17.03 7.95
C PHE A 144 27.02 16.53 8.20
N SER A 145 27.24 15.22 8.05
CA SER A 145 28.59 14.68 7.98
C SER A 145 29.27 15.25 6.73
N ARG A 146 30.04 16.32 6.93
CA ARG A 146 30.95 16.89 5.95
C ARG A 146 32.10 15.90 5.79
N ASN A 147 32.26 15.34 4.59
CA ASN A 147 33.55 14.82 4.19
C ASN A 147 34.00 15.59 2.95
N ILE A 148 35.00 16.44 3.16
CA ILE A 148 35.70 17.20 2.12
C ILE A 148 36.99 16.43 1.84
N ARG A 149 37.23 16.07 0.58
CA ARG A 149 38.61 16.08 0.05
C ARG A 149 38.64 16.44 -1.43
N SER A 150 39.26 17.60 -1.62
CA SER A 150 39.52 18.40 -2.82
C SER A 150 40.25 17.67 -3.95
N LYS A 151 39.99 18.08 -5.21
CA LYS A 151 40.97 18.66 -6.16
C LYS A 151 40.40 18.76 -7.59
N HIS A 152 40.16 19.99 -8.08
CA HIS A 152 40.78 20.53 -9.30
C HIS A 152 40.20 21.92 -9.66
N LEU A 153 41.15 22.86 -9.80
CA LEU A 153 41.13 24.18 -10.43
C LEU A 153 40.14 24.36 -11.60
N PHE A 154 39.38 25.47 -11.62
CA PHE A 154 39.68 26.66 -12.43
C PHE A 154 38.72 27.83 -12.06
N GLU A 155 39.26 29.04 -12.11
CA GLU A 155 38.67 30.34 -11.74
C GLU A 155 37.66 30.90 -12.79
N PRO A 156 36.91 31.98 -12.46
CA PRO A 156 35.69 32.39 -13.16
C PRO A 156 35.96 33.31 -14.35
N VAL A 157 35.08 33.28 -15.36
CA VAL A 157 34.92 34.38 -16.31
C VAL A 157 33.46 34.83 -16.28
N GLU A 158 33.30 36.11 -15.99
CA GLU A 158 32.07 36.87 -15.89
C GLU A 158 31.72 37.51 -17.25
N SER A 159 30.42 37.65 -17.52
CA SER A 159 29.78 38.49 -18.57
C SER A 159 30.03 38.07 -20.03
N GLN A 160 29.06 38.10 -20.95
CA GLN A 160 28.20 39.23 -21.27
C GLN A 160 26.81 38.82 -21.78
N VAL A 161 25.84 39.64 -21.37
CA VAL A 161 24.53 39.85 -21.95
C VAL A 161 24.62 40.39 -23.39
N THR A 162 23.77 39.90 -24.29
CA THR A 162 23.17 40.73 -25.35
C THR A 162 21.72 40.30 -25.60
N ASP A 163 20.82 41.26 -25.38
CA ASP A 163 19.46 41.32 -25.90
C ASP A 163 19.44 41.21 -27.44
N SER A 164 18.39 40.58 -28.01
CA SER A 164 17.56 41.22 -29.05
C SER A 164 16.54 40.29 -29.74
N LYS A 165 15.29 40.77 -29.71
CA LYS A 165 14.27 40.80 -30.78
C LYS A 165 13.16 39.73 -30.81
N ARG A 166 12.03 40.20 -30.28
CA ARG A 166 10.63 39.95 -30.68
C ARG A 166 10.43 40.06 -32.20
N ALA A 167 9.69 39.12 -32.77
CA ALA A 167 8.77 39.34 -33.89
C ALA A 167 7.68 38.26 -33.86
N GLU A 168 6.44 38.72 -33.70
CA GLU A 168 5.20 37.99 -33.95
C GLU A 168 5.03 37.83 -35.48
N GLU A 169 4.47 36.72 -35.98
CA GLU A 169 3.41 36.74 -37.01
C GLU A 169 2.80 35.35 -37.25
N GLU A 170 1.52 35.39 -37.60
CA GLU A 170 0.50 34.35 -37.70
C GLU A 170 0.50 33.49 -38.98
N VAL A 171 -0.10 32.29 -38.84
CA VAL A 171 -1.06 31.63 -39.76
C VAL A 171 -0.65 31.31 -41.20
N LYS A 172 -0.61 30.01 -41.54
CA LYS A 172 -1.52 29.40 -42.55
C LYS A 172 -1.43 27.87 -42.60
N LEU A 173 -2.58 27.21 -42.42
CA LEU A 173 -2.81 25.81 -42.82
C LEU A 173 -2.98 25.74 -44.35
N PRO A 174 -2.41 24.73 -45.03
CA PRO A 174 -2.90 24.31 -46.33
C PRO A 174 -3.80 23.08 -46.22
N ILE A 175 -5.08 23.32 -46.46
CA ILE A 175 -6.02 22.37 -47.06
C ILE A 175 -5.59 22.13 -48.51
N THR A 176 -5.45 20.88 -48.95
CA THR A 176 -5.82 20.47 -50.31
C THR A 176 -6.18 18.98 -50.37
N SER A 177 -7.42 18.77 -50.81
CA SER A 177 -7.96 17.58 -51.44
C SER A 177 -7.24 17.26 -52.75
N HIS A 178 -6.99 15.99 -53.04
CA HIS A 178 -7.18 15.45 -54.38
C HIS A 178 -7.35 13.93 -54.36
N ALA A 179 -8.53 13.47 -54.78
CA ALA A 179 -8.84 12.08 -55.07
C ALA A 179 -8.19 11.66 -56.40
N GLN A 180 -7.75 10.41 -56.51
CA GLN A 180 -7.66 9.73 -57.80
C GLN A 180 -7.85 8.20 -57.64
N LEU A 181 -8.73 7.71 -58.49
CA LEU A 181 -9.26 6.35 -58.61
C LEU A 181 -8.22 5.36 -59.15
N ILE A 182 -8.25 4.12 -58.68
CA ILE A 182 -7.73 2.96 -59.42
C ILE A 182 -8.79 1.83 -59.39
N PRO A 183 -9.09 1.18 -60.53
CA PRO A 183 -10.31 0.40 -60.73
C PRO A 183 -10.12 -1.11 -60.51
N GLY A 184 -11.24 -1.78 -60.21
CA GLY A 184 -11.52 -3.14 -60.66
C GLY A 184 -11.00 -4.28 -59.80
N PHE A 185 -11.87 -4.88 -58.98
CA PHE A 185 -11.83 -6.33 -58.72
C PHE A 185 -13.25 -6.86 -58.53
N LYS A 186 -13.57 -7.90 -59.31
CA LYS A 186 -14.92 -8.39 -59.60
C LYS A 186 -15.48 -9.30 -58.49
N PHE A 187 -16.79 -9.21 -58.31
CA PHE A 187 -17.66 -10.20 -57.67
C PHE A 187 -17.78 -11.49 -58.51
N PHE A 188 -17.82 -12.65 -57.84
CA PHE A 188 -18.43 -13.95 -58.20
C PHE A 188 -18.20 -14.85 -56.97
N ASP A 189 -19.13 -15.60 -56.37
CA ASP A 189 -20.58 -15.87 -56.51
C ASP A 189 -21.06 -16.23 -55.09
#